data_AF-A0A6B3GQF3-F1
#
_entry.id   AF-A0A6B3GQF3-F1
#
_cell.length_a   1.000
_cell.length_b   1.000
_cell.length_c   1.000
_cell.angle_alpha   90.00
_cell.angle_beta   90.00
_cell.angle_gamma   90.00
#
_symmetry.space_group_name_H-M   'P 1'
#
loop_
_entity.id
_entity.type
_entity.pdbx_description
1 polymer ?
#
loop_
_entity_poly.entity_id
_entity_poly.type
_entity_poly.pdbx_seq_one_letter_code
_entity_poly.pdbx_strand_id
1 'polypeptide(L)'
;GYHGDTWQPMSVCDPEGGMHELWSGSLPRQVFADAPPDGFDAEPDAGYVTHLRELIAAHAEELAAVIVEPVVQGAGGMRFHSPAYLRV
;
A
#
# COMPACT_ATOMS: atom_id res chain seq x y z
N GLY A 1 0.42 -3.80 2.28
CA GLY A 1 1.37 -4.88 1.96
C GLY A 1 1.95 -5.46 3.22
N TYR A 2 3.09 -6.13 3.13
CA TYR A 2 3.88 -6.61 4.28
C TYR A 2 5.33 -6.16 4.17
N HIS A 3 5.87 -5.55 5.23
CA HIS A 3 7.21 -4.95 5.24
C HIS A 3 8.11 -5.42 6.39
N GLY A 4 7.68 -6.44 7.13
CA GLY A 4 8.44 -7.04 8.24
C GLY A 4 7.80 -6.83 9.61
N ASP A 5 8.50 -7.31 10.65
CA ASP A 5 7.95 -7.45 12.01
C ASP A 5 8.64 -6.58 13.06
N THR A 6 9.47 -5.62 12.63
CA THR A 6 9.98 -4.59 13.56
C THR A 6 8.96 -3.44 13.67
N TRP A 7 9.05 -2.66 14.75
CA TRP A 7 7.99 -1.74 15.16
C TRP A 7 7.54 -0.74 14.08
N GLN A 8 8.47 -0.10 13.36
CA GLN A 8 8.12 0.85 12.30
C GLN A 8 7.60 0.16 11.03
N PRO A 9 8.23 -0.91 10.50
CA PRO A 9 7.65 -1.69 9.41
C PRO A 9 6.25 -2.24 9.67
N MET A 10 5.94 -2.65 10.91
CA MET A 10 4.56 -3.04 11.27
C MET A 10 3.55 -1.92 11.00
N SER A 11 3.95 -0.64 11.17
CA SER A 11 3.06 0.51 10.97
C SER A 11 2.65 0.74 9.51
N VAL A 12 3.37 0.16 8.54
CA VAL A 12 3.06 0.24 7.09
C VAL A 12 2.54 -1.09 6.52
N CYS A 13 2.35 -2.12 7.36
CA CYS A 13 1.67 -3.36 6.97
C CYS A 13 0.15 -3.15 6.89
N ASP A 14 -0.55 -4.05 6.19
CA ASP A 14 -2.01 -4.02 6.07
C ASP A 14 -2.69 -3.85 7.45
N PRO A 15 -3.46 -2.77 7.68
CA PRO A 15 -3.99 -2.43 8.99
C PRO A 15 -5.22 -3.24 9.39
N GLU A 16 -5.91 -3.89 8.44
CA GLU A 16 -7.14 -4.65 8.69
C GLU A 16 -6.96 -6.15 8.50
N GLY A 17 -6.28 -6.55 7.41
CA GLY A 17 -6.06 -7.95 7.05
C GLY A 17 -4.68 -8.49 7.44
N GLY A 18 -3.81 -7.65 8.01
CA GLY A 18 -2.44 -8.01 8.36
C GLY A 18 -2.29 -8.68 9.72
N MET A 19 -1.22 -9.46 9.89
CA MET A 19 -0.87 -10.13 11.14
C MET A 19 -0.63 -9.20 12.36
N HIS A 20 -0.64 -7.88 12.14
CA HIS A 20 -0.31 -6.86 13.13
C HIS A 20 -1.53 -6.10 13.67
N GLU A 21 -2.75 -6.50 13.31
CA GLU A 21 -4.00 -5.85 13.75
C GLU A 21 -4.07 -5.64 15.27
N LEU A 22 -3.55 -6.59 16.06
CA LEU A 22 -3.49 -6.53 17.53
C LEU A 22 -2.67 -5.36 18.09
N TRP A 23 -1.80 -4.76 17.28
CA TRP A 23 -0.95 -3.62 17.68
C TRP A 23 -1.54 -2.26 17.28
N SER A 24 -2.72 -2.25 16.68
CA SER A 24 -3.45 -1.05 16.27
C SER A 24 -3.62 -0.08 17.45
N GLY A 25 -3.37 1.20 17.19
CA GLY A 25 -3.42 2.27 18.21
C GLY A 25 -2.12 2.48 18.99
N SER A 26 -1.18 1.53 18.98
CA SER A 26 0.18 1.72 19.54
C SER A 26 1.23 2.03 18.48
N LEU A 27 0.95 1.66 17.23
CA LEU A 27 1.81 1.96 16.08
C LEU A 27 1.59 3.41 15.60
N PRO A 28 2.63 4.07 15.03
CA PRO A 28 2.46 5.32 14.31
C PRO A 28 1.39 5.17 13.22
N ARG A 29 0.56 6.20 13.05
CA ARG A 29 -0.45 6.21 11.99
C ARG A 29 0.21 6.54 10.66
N GLN A 30 -0.09 5.76 9.64
CA GLN A 30 0.35 5.97 8.26
C GLN A 30 -0.85 6.25 7.36
N VAL A 31 -0.56 6.73 6.15
CA VAL A 31 -1.57 6.92 5.10
C VAL A 31 -1.61 5.65 4.24
N PHE A 32 -2.81 5.08 4.07
CA PHE A 32 -3.02 3.87 3.28
C PHE A 32 -3.92 4.17 2.09
N ALA A 33 -3.46 3.79 0.90
CA ALA A 33 -4.30 3.68 -0.28
C ALA A 33 -5.05 2.33 -0.25
N ASP A 34 -6.08 2.21 -1.08
CA ASP A 34 -6.70 0.92 -1.34
C ASP A 34 -5.68 -0.05 -1.97
N ALA A 35 -5.96 -1.35 -1.86
CA ALA A 35 -5.16 -2.36 -2.55
C ALA A 35 -5.22 -2.11 -4.08
N PRO A 36 -4.08 -2.20 -4.78
CA PRO A 36 -4.08 -2.08 -6.24
C PRO A 36 -4.93 -3.21 -6.85
N PRO A 37 -5.75 -2.91 -7.87
CA PRO A 37 -6.53 -3.93 -8.57
C PRO A 37 -5.63 -5.06 -9.10
N ASP A 38 -6.12 -6.28 -8.98
CA ASP A 38 -5.41 -7.49 -9.40
C ASP A 38 -5.23 -7.56 -10.93
N GLY A 39 -4.18 -8.28 -11.34
CA GLY A 39 -3.87 -8.62 -12.73
C GLY A 39 -2.52 -8.04 -13.16
N PHE A 40 -1.56 -8.92 -13.43
CA PHE A 40 -0.24 -8.53 -13.96
C PHE A 40 -0.34 -7.92 -15.36
N ASP A 41 -1.12 -8.55 -16.25
CA ASP A 41 -1.33 -8.10 -17.64
C ASP A 41 -2.55 -7.16 -17.78
N ALA A 42 -3.18 -6.77 -16.67
CA ALA A 42 -4.30 -5.84 -16.71
C ALA A 42 -3.81 -4.42 -17.01
N GLU A 43 -4.58 -3.68 -17.80
CA GLU A 43 -4.40 -2.23 -17.89
C GLU A 43 -4.72 -1.58 -16.53
N PRO A 44 -3.97 -0.55 -16.13
CA PRO A 44 -4.20 0.12 -14.86
C PRO A 44 -5.59 0.76 -14.82
N ASP A 45 -6.34 0.50 -13.75
CA ASP A 45 -7.64 1.10 -13.54
C ASP A 45 -7.51 2.61 -13.35
N ALA A 46 -8.18 3.38 -14.20
CA ALA A 46 -8.09 4.84 -14.18
C ALA A 46 -8.63 5.46 -12.88
N GLY A 47 -9.61 4.81 -12.24
CA GLY A 47 -10.14 5.23 -10.94
C GLY A 47 -9.10 5.07 -9.85
N TYR A 48 -8.43 3.91 -9.80
CA TYR A 48 -7.34 3.65 -8.86
C TYR A 48 -6.15 4.61 -9.07
N VAL A 49 -5.79 4.87 -10.33
CA VAL A 49 -4.72 5.84 -10.67
C VAL A 49 -5.08 7.24 -10.15
N THR A 50 -6.32 7.67 -10.33
CA THR A 50 -6.80 8.96 -9.83
C THR A 50 -6.77 9.01 -8.30
N HIS A 51 -7.29 7.97 -7.65
CA HIS A 51 -7.27 7.82 -6.20
C HIS A 51 -5.86 7.93 -5.60
N LEU A 52 -4.90 7.20 -6.17
CA LEU A 52 -3.52 7.23 -5.69
C LEU A 52 -2.92 8.64 -5.78
N ARG A 53 -3.18 9.35 -6.88
CA ARG A 53 -2.69 10.72 -7.10
C ARG A 53 -3.33 11.71 -6.13
N GLU A 54 -4.64 11.63 -5.94
CA GLU A 54 -5.36 12.53 -5.04
C GLU A 54 -4.94 12.31 -3.58
N LEU A 55 -4.78 11.06 -3.16
CA LEU A 55 -4.33 10.72 -1.81
C LEU A 55 -2.92 11.26 -1.54
N ILE A 56 -1.97 11.03 -2.45
CA ILE A 56 -0.61 11.55 -2.31
C ILE A 56 -0.62 13.09 -2.29
N ALA A 57 -1.38 13.73 -3.17
CA ALA A 57 -1.47 15.20 -3.22
C ALA A 57 -2.06 15.78 -1.93
N ALA A 58 -3.09 15.15 -1.35
CA ALA A 58 -3.72 15.58 -0.11
C ALA A 58 -2.77 15.53 1.10
N HIS A 59 -1.79 14.62 1.09
CA HIS A 59 -0.83 14.42 2.17
C HIS A 59 0.60 14.89 1.82
N ALA A 60 0.80 15.59 0.70
CA ALA A 60 2.12 15.88 0.15
C ALA A 60 3.08 16.63 1.10
N GLU A 61 2.54 17.47 1.98
CA GLU A 61 3.32 18.26 2.95
C GLU A 61 3.74 17.46 4.20
N GLU A 62 3.12 16.30 4.45
CA GLU A 62 3.39 15.43 5.60
C GLU A 62 3.88 14.03 5.23
N LEU A 63 3.86 13.67 3.94
CA LEU A 63 4.25 12.37 3.43
C LEU A 63 5.71 12.39 2.94
N ALA A 64 6.59 11.72 3.68
CA ALA A 64 8.01 11.66 3.33
C ALA A 64 8.31 10.72 2.16
N ALA A 65 7.56 9.61 2.04
CA ALA A 65 7.78 8.58 1.03
C ALA A 65 6.56 7.69 0.84
N VAL A 66 6.50 7.03 -0.33
CA VAL A 66 5.60 5.91 -0.62
C VAL A 66 6.41 4.61 -0.59
N ILE A 67 5.93 3.59 0.12
CA ILE A 67 6.53 2.25 0.17
C ILE A 67 5.54 1.22 -0.38
N VAL A 68 6.01 0.36 -1.28
CA VAL A 68 5.20 -0.69 -1.91
C VAL A 68 6.04 -1.93 -2.18
N GLU A 69 5.39 -3.08 -2.30
CA GLU A 69 5.97 -4.30 -2.88
C GLU A 69 5.73 -4.26 -4.40
N PRO A 70 6.77 -4.23 -5.24
CA PRO A 70 6.60 -3.99 -6.67
C PRO A 70 6.01 -5.22 -7.37
N VAL A 71 4.90 -5.03 -8.09
CA VAL A 71 4.20 -6.03 -8.90
C VAL A 71 3.49 -7.12 -8.08
N VAL A 72 4.14 -7.64 -7.05
CA VAL A 72 3.63 -8.74 -6.22
C VAL A 72 3.62 -8.34 -4.76
N GLN A 73 2.45 -8.38 -4.13
CA GLN A 73 2.32 -8.32 -2.67
C GLN A 73 2.39 -9.75 -2.12
N GLY A 74 3.48 -10.09 -1.43
CA GLY A 74 3.81 -11.45 -1.04
C GLY A 74 3.00 -11.92 0.17
N ALA A 75 3.52 -11.69 1.38
CA ALA A 75 2.90 -12.17 2.61
C ALA A 75 1.50 -11.55 2.89
N GLY A 76 1.16 -10.45 2.22
CA GLY A 76 -0.17 -9.84 2.25
C GLY A 76 -1.24 -10.57 1.43
N GLY A 77 -0.90 -11.67 0.73
CA GLY A 77 -1.88 -12.52 0.05
C GLY A 77 -1.51 -13.00 -1.35
N MET A 78 -0.24 -12.92 -1.77
CA MET A 78 0.23 -13.30 -3.11
C MET A 78 -0.57 -12.62 -4.23
N ARG A 79 -0.80 -11.31 -4.08
CA ARG A 79 -1.59 -10.50 -5.02
C ARG A 79 -0.70 -9.90 -6.10
N PHE A 80 -1.07 -10.10 -7.35
CA PHE A 80 -0.34 -9.59 -8.51
C PHE A 80 -1.08 -8.38 -9.07
N HIS A 81 -0.38 -7.28 -9.31
CA HIS A 81 -0.94 -6.07 -9.91
C HIS A 81 -0.11 -5.62 -11.12
N SER A 82 -0.72 -4.79 -11.96
CA SER A 82 -0.09 -4.30 -13.17
C SER A 82 1.21 -3.53 -12.88
N PRO A 83 2.34 -3.84 -13.55
CA PRO A 83 3.57 -3.05 -13.43
C PRO A 83 3.39 -1.56 -13.80
N ALA A 84 2.33 -1.23 -14.55
CA ALA A 84 2.00 0.14 -14.91
C ALA A 84 1.69 1.02 -13.69
N TYR A 85 1.19 0.45 -12.58
CA TYR A 85 0.94 1.20 -11.35
C TYR A 85 2.21 1.78 -10.72
N LEU A 86 3.39 1.22 -11.01
CA LEU A 86 4.68 1.74 -10.52
C LEU A 86 5.18 2.98 -11.30
N ARG A 87 4.44 3.41 -12.33
CA ARG A 87 4.76 4.57 -13.17
C ARG A 87 3.75 5.71 -13.05
N VAL A 88 2.80 5.58 -12.13
CA VAL A 88 1.69 6.53 -11.92
C VAL A 88 2.18 7.85 -11.32
#